data_AF-A0A2V6RHS1-F1
#
_entry.id   AF-A0A2V6RHS1-F1
#
_cell.length_a   1.000
_cell.length_b   1.000
_cell.length_c   1.000
_cell.angle_alpha   90.00
_cell.angle_beta   90.00
_cell.angle_gamma   90.00
#
_symmetry.space_group_name_H-M   'P 1'
#
loop_
_entity.id
_entity.type
_entity.pdbx_description
1 polymer ?
#
loop_
_entity_poly.entity_id
_entity_poly.type
_entity_poly.pdbx_seq_one_letter_code
_entity_poly.pdbx_strand_id
1 'polypeptide(L)'
;SLAPARSARMGESLFTIGFPAAVLLGQEAKLTEGTVSALSGPGGETSYLQITAPVQPGNSGGPVVNYQGHIVGIVSSTIAALPFIMATGTVPQNINYAVKSDYARPLFEQPATRPGAGSRAEAFERAKSATCRIEVDI
;
A
#
# COMPACT_ATOMS: atom_id res chain seq x y z
N SER A 1 0.98 11.92 7.04
CA SER A 1 1.03 12.87 5.91
C SER A 1 1.39 12.13 4.65
N LEU A 2 1.01 12.66 3.48
CA LEU A 2 1.52 12.14 2.21
C LEU A 2 3.02 12.42 2.10
N ALA A 3 3.77 11.49 1.51
CA ALA A 3 5.18 11.69 1.18
C ALA A 3 5.34 12.84 0.18
N PRO A 4 6.49 13.54 0.15
CA PRO A 4 6.74 14.58 -0.85
C PRO A 4 6.48 14.07 -2.27
N ALA A 5 6.04 14.96 -3.15
CA ALA A 5 5.64 14.54 -4.48
C ALA A 5 6.79 13.88 -5.23
N ARG A 6 6.52 12.75 -5.91
CA ARG A 6 7.54 11.99 -6.67
C ARG A 6 8.76 11.55 -5.83
N SER A 7 8.62 11.35 -4.52
CA SER A 7 9.75 10.97 -3.65
C SER A 7 10.01 9.46 -3.56
N ALA A 8 9.06 8.62 -3.97
CA ALA A 8 9.18 7.17 -3.87
C ALA A 8 10.37 6.65 -4.70
N ARG A 9 11.14 5.72 -4.14
CA ARG A 9 12.30 5.13 -4.82
C ARG A 9 12.19 3.63 -4.96
N MET A 10 12.71 3.08 -6.07
CA MET A 10 12.88 1.64 -6.21
C MET A 10 13.76 1.11 -5.07
N GLY A 11 13.37 -0.02 -4.48
CA GLY A 11 14.02 -0.60 -3.31
C GLY A 11 13.67 0.06 -1.98
N GLU A 12 12.87 1.15 -1.96
CA GLU A 12 12.43 1.78 -0.71
C GLU A 12 11.57 0.80 0.10
N SER A 13 11.96 0.57 1.35
CA SER A 13 11.22 -0.31 2.26
C SER A 13 9.93 0.36 2.74
N LEU A 14 8.87 -0.43 2.75
CA LEU A 14 7.51 0.00 3.03
C LEU A 14 6.75 -1.04 3.82
N PHE A 15 5.60 -0.63 4.31
CA PHE A 15 4.63 -1.51 4.93
C PHE A 15 3.21 -1.02 4.65
N THR A 16 2.24 -1.90 4.82
CA THR A 16 0.81 -1.56 4.82
C THR A 16 0.16 -2.17 6.04
N ILE A 17 -0.88 -1.52 6.54
CA ILE A 17 -1.73 -2.02 7.62
C ILE A 17 -3.15 -2.06 7.08
N GLY A 18 -3.85 -3.18 7.29
CA GLY A 18 -5.21 -3.36 6.81
C GLY A 18 -5.94 -4.51 7.51
N PHE A 19 -7.11 -4.85 6.99
CA PHE A 19 -7.97 -5.91 7.53
C PHE A 19 -8.22 -6.98 6.46
N PRO A 20 -7.16 -7.62 5.93
CA PRO A 20 -7.32 -8.59 4.86
C PRO A 20 -8.12 -9.80 5.34
N ALA A 21 -9.06 -10.24 4.51
CA ALA A 21 -9.92 -11.40 4.75
C ALA A 21 -10.45 -11.45 6.20
N ALA A 22 -10.94 -10.32 6.75
CA ALA A 22 -11.32 -10.20 8.16
C ALA A 22 -12.32 -11.27 8.64
N VAL A 23 -13.20 -11.73 7.75
CA VAL A 23 -14.15 -12.83 8.01
C VAL A 23 -13.44 -14.16 8.29
N LEU A 24 -12.28 -14.40 7.67
CA LEU A 24 -11.52 -15.64 7.76
C LEU A 24 -10.34 -15.55 8.75
N LEU A 25 -9.70 -14.39 8.83
CA LEU A 25 -8.44 -14.19 9.57
C LEU A 25 -8.60 -13.32 10.83
N GLY A 26 -9.85 -13.03 11.23
CA GLY A 26 -10.18 -12.21 12.39
C GLY A 26 -10.07 -10.70 12.13
N GLN A 27 -10.57 -9.94 13.11
CA GLN A 27 -10.77 -8.50 13.00
C GLN A 27 -9.55 -7.65 13.39
N GLU A 28 -8.46 -8.26 13.83
CA GLU A 28 -7.24 -7.52 14.14
C GLU A 28 -6.58 -6.97 12.88
N ALA A 29 -6.10 -5.74 12.97
CA ALA A 29 -5.32 -5.10 11.92
C ALA A 29 -4.02 -5.87 11.69
N LYS A 30 -3.72 -6.17 10.43
CA LYS A 30 -2.56 -6.94 10.01
C LYS A 30 -1.56 -6.03 9.33
N LEU A 31 -0.32 -6.12 9.77
CA LEU A 31 0.82 -5.41 9.19
C LEU A 31 1.53 -6.34 8.21
N THR A 32 1.77 -5.86 6.99
CA THR A 32 2.61 -6.55 6.00
C THR A 32 3.68 -5.61 5.47
N GLU A 33 4.86 -6.16 5.19
CA GLU A 33 6.04 -5.41 4.80
C GLU A 33 6.51 -5.81 3.42
N GLY A 34 7.24 -4.90 2.77
CA GLY A 34 7.86 -5.14 1.48
C GLY A 34 8.71 -3.96 1.04
N THR A 35 8.90 -3.85 -0.27
CA THR A 35 9.66 -2.79 -0.93
C THR A 35 8.94 -2.32 -2.19
N VAL A 36 9.33 -1.15 -2.70
CA VAL A 36 8.97 -0.72 -4.05
C VAL A 36 9.77 -1.54 -5.07
N SER A 37 9.10 -2.37 -5.86
CA SER A 37 9.72 -3.12 -6.97
C SER A 37 9.91 -2.27 -8.21
N ALA A 38 8.94 -1.40 -8.52
CA ALA A 38 8.98 -0.54 -9.68
C ALA A 38 8.16 0.75 -9.45
N LEU A 39 8.50 1.80 -10.18
CA LEU A 39 7.81 3.10 -10.14
C LEU A 39 6.68 3.22 -11.17
N SER A 40 6.24 2.08 -11.71
CA SER A 40 5.14 1.94 -12.66
C SER A 40 4.36 0.65 -12.38
N GLY A 41 3.10 0.61 -12.79
CA GLY A 41 2.21 -0.54 -12.67
C GLY A 41 2.09 -1.36 -13.95
N PRO A 42 0.98 -2.12 -14.10
CA PRO A 42 0.73 -2.95 -15.27
C PRO A 42 0.88 -2.16 -16.57
N GLY A 43 1.56 -2.74 -17.56
CA GLY A 43 1.77 -2.10 -18.86
C GLY A 43 2.58 -0.81 -18.82
N GLY A 44 3.31 -0.53 -17.73
CA GLY A 44 4.09 0.70 -17.57
C GLY A 44 3.28 1.92 -17.11
N GLU A 45 2.05 1.72 -16.63
CA GLU A 45 1.21 2.82 -16.16
C GLU A 45 1.89 3.58 -15.00
N THR A 46 2.03 4.90 -15.16
CA THR A 46 2.88 5.73 -14.31
C THR A 46 2.23 6.22 -13.01
N SER A 47 0.91 6.08 -12.86
CA SER A 47 0.20 6.40 -11.62
C SER A 47 0.40 5.38 -10.51
N TYR A 48 0.91 4.18 -10.83
CA TYR A 48 1.14 3.12 -9.85
C TYR A 48 2.60 2.99 -9.40
N LEU A 49 2.76 2.39 -8.23
CA LEU A 49 3.95 1.70 -7.75
C LEU A 49 3.68 0.19 -7.81
N GLN A 50 4.66 -0.59 -8.25
CA GLN A 50 4.68 -2.02 -7.97
C GLN A 50 5.36 -2.25 -6.62
N ILE A 51 4.74 -3.05 -5.75
CA ILE A 51 5.22 -3.34 -4.40
C ILE A 51 5.27 -4.85 -4.14
N THR A 52 6.19 -5.27 -3.28
CA THR A 52 6.29 -6.68 -2.85
C THR A 52 5.45 -7.02 -1.63
N ALA A 53 5.00 -6.01 -0.87
CA ALA A 53 4.23 -6.24 0.35
C ALA A 53 2.99 -7.10 0.04
N PRO A 54 2.80 -8.24 0.73
CA PRO A 54 1.64 -9.08 0.50
C PRO A 54 0.35 -8.30 0.73
N VAL A 55 -0.51 -8.27 -0.28
CA VAL A 55 -1.86 -7.71 -0.18
C VAL A 55 -2.91 -8.72 -0.61
N GLN A 56 -4.06 -8.65 0.04
CA GLN A 56 -5.22 -9.52 -0.19
C GLN A 56 -6.49 -8.66 -0.18
N PRO A 57 -7.64 -9.19 -0.64
CA PRO A 57 -8.92 -8.53 -0.44
C PRO A 57 -9.10 -8.08 1.01
N GLY A 58 -9.42 -6.79 1.21
CA GLY A 58 -9.45 -6.13 2.52
C GLY A 58 -8.24 -5.24 2.84
N ASN A 59 -7.18 -5.28 2.02
CA ASN A 59 -6.12 -4.27 2.05
C ASN A 59 -6.35 -3.11 1.06
N SER A 60 -7.21 -3.28 0.05
CA SER A 60 -7.53 -2.23 -0.92
C SER A 60 -8.03 -0.96 -0.22
N GLY A 61 -7.50 0.20 -0.62
CA GLY A 61 -7.73 1.48 0.04
C GLY A 61 -6.81 1.76 1.23
N GLY A 62 -6.10 0.75 1.74
CA GLY A 62 -5.13 0.90 2.83
C GLY A 62 -3.87 1.68 2.43
N PRO A 63 -3.19 2.32 3.39
CA PRO A 63 -2.01 3.13 3.12
C PRO A 63 -0.77 2.27 2.91
N VAL A 64 0.00 2.59 1.86
CA VAL A 64 1.39 2.14 1.71
C VAL A 64 2.30 3.20 2.31
N VAL A 65 3.03 2.83 3.35
CA VAL A 65 3.76 3.75 4.24
C VAL A 65 5.25 3.40 4.22
N ASN A 66 6.11 4.41 4.11
CA ASN A 66 7.55 4.22 4.28
C ASN A 66 7.95 4.32 5.76
N TYR A 67 9.20 3.99 6.09
CA TYR A 67 9.66 4.02 7.49
C TYR A 67 9.85 5.41 8.10
N GLN A 68 9.64 6.48 7.31
CA GLN A 68 9.48 7.83 7.84
C GLN A 68 8.03 8.11 8.28
N GLY A 69 7.11 7.16 8.14
CA GLY A 69 5.71 7.33 8.49
C GLY A 69 4.93 8.18 7.48
N HIS A 70 5.44 8.29 6.24
CA HIS A 70 4.77 9.01 5.16
C HIS A 70 4.10 8.04 4.19
N ILE A 71 2.92 8.42 3.70
CA ILE A 71 2.15 7.63 2.73
C ILE A 71 2.76 7.83 1.34
N VAL A 72 3.32 6.77 0.77
CA VAL A 72 3.89 6.76 -0.59
C VAL A 72 2.89 6.27 -1.64
N GLY A 73 1.84 5.57 -1.22
CA GLY A 73 0.76 5.13 -2.09
C GLY A 73 -0.45 4.58 -1.35
N ILE A 74 -1.46 4.16 -2.12
CA ILE A 74 -2.69 3.55 -1.63
C ILE A 74 -2.84 2.19 -2.31
N VAL A 75 -2.97 1.12 -1.53
CA VAL A 75 -3.14 -0.24 -2.06
C VAL A 75 -4.35 -0.29 -2.98
N SER A 76 -4.17 -0.82 -4.19
CA SER A 76 -5.23 -0.85 -5.20
C SER A 76 -5.54 -2.27 -5.63
N SER A 77 -4.54 -3.02 -6.09
CA SER A 77 -4.76 -4.32 -6.72
C SER A 77 -3.56 -5.26 -6.61
N THR A 78 -3.80 -6.52 -6.92
CA THR A 78 -2.77 -7.52 -7.23
C THR A 78 -2.86 -7.87 -8.72
N ILE A 79 -1.80 -8.45 -9.29
CA ILE A 79 -1.84 -8.92 -10.69
C ILE A 79 -2.97 -9.94 -10.89
N ALA A 80 -3.62 -9.90 -12.06
CA ALA A 80 -4.66 -10.86 -12.40
C ALA A 80 -4.06 -12.27 -12.55
N ALA A 81 -4.37 -13.16 -11.60
CA ALA A 81 -3.72 -14.47 -11.49
C ALA A 81 -3.94 -15.36 -12.72
N LEU A 82 -5.18 -15.46 -13.22
CA LEU A 82 -5.49 -16.36 -14.34
C LEU A 82 -4.80 -15.95 -15.65
N PRO A 83 -4.89 -14.67 -16.11
CA PRO A 83 -4.11 -14.22 -17.26
C PRO A 83 -2.60 -14.41 -17.11
N PHE A 84 -2.06 -14.17 -15.90
CA PHE A 84 -0.63 -14.35 -15.64
C PHE A 84 -0.21 -15.82 -15.80
N ILE A 85 -0.95 -16.75 -15.16
CA ILE A 85 -0.69 -18.20 -15.26
C ILE A 85 -0.77 -18.67 -16.72
N MET A 86 -1.77 -18.22 -17.48
CA MET A 86 -1.92 -18.58 -18.89
C MET A 86 -0.75 -18.09 -19.75
N ALA A 87 -0.13 -16.97 -19.39
CA ALA A 87 1.00 -16.39 -20.12
C ALA A 87 2.37 -16.95 -19.70
N THR A 88 2.56 -17.31 -18.42
CA THR A 88 3.88 -17.66 -17.86
C THR A 88 4.00 -19.13 -17.41
N GLY A 89 2.88 -19.83 -17.22
CA GLY A 89 2.83 -21.15 -16.60
C GLY A 89 3.07 -21.15 -15.09
N THR A 90 3.13 -19.99 -14.43
CA THR A 90 3.47 -19.87 -13.01
C THR A 90 2.44 -19.05 -12.22
N VAL A 91 2.27 -19.38 -10.94
CA VAL A 91 1.43 -18.59 -10.03
C VAL A 91 2.16 -17.29 -9.68
N PRO A 92 1.55 -16.11 -9.83
CA PRO A 92 2.19 -14.86 -9.48
C PRO A 92 2.43 -14.76 -7.98
N GLN A 93 3.60 -14.26 -7.60
CA GLN A 93 3.99 -14.04 -6.21
C GLN A 93 4.57 -12.64 -6.07
N ASN A 94 4.13 -11.88 -5.05
CA ASN A 94 4.66 -10.55 -4.72
C ASN A 94 4.56 -9.51 -5.86
N ILE A 95 3.51 -9.58 -6.68
CA ILE A 95 3.22 -8.61 -7.75
C ILE A 95 1.94 -7.85 -7.38
N ASN A 96 2.11 -6.78 -6.61
CA ASN A 96 1.03 -5.97 -6.08
C ASN A 96 1.20 -4.50 -6.49
N TYR A 97 0.10 -3.75 -6.53
CA TYR A 97 0.09 -2.38 -7.03
C TYR A 97 -0.58 -1.42 -6.06
N ALA A 98 0.03 -0.25 -5.94
CA ALA A 98 -0.50 0.87 -5.18
C ALA A 98 -0.52 2.13 -6.04
N VAL A 99 -1.60 2.91 -5.99
CA VAL A 99 -1.65 4.22 -6.65
C VAL A 99 -0.74 5.17 -5.89
N LYS A 100 0.14 5.91 -6.57
CA LYS A 100 1.04 6.89 -5.97
C LYS A 100 0.24 7.93 -5.19
N SER A 101 0.74 8.30 -4.00
CA SER A 101 0.05 9.25 -3.13
C SER A 101 -0.12 10.65 -3.75
N ASP A 102 0.69 11.00 -4.75
CA ASP A 102 0.54 12.18 -5.59
C ASP A 102 -0.88 12.39 -6.13
N TYR A 103 -1.53 11.31 -6.56
CA TYR A 103 -2.86 11.34 -7.16
C TYR A 103 -3.98 11.50 -6.13
N ALA A 104 -3.69 11.31 -4.84
CA ALA A 104 -4.64 11.53 -3.76
C ALA A 104 -4.67 13.00 -3.29
N ARG A 105 -3.61 13.76 -3.57
CA ARG A 105 -3.48 15.18 -3.17
C ARG A 105 -4.68 16.07 -3.53
N PRO A 106 -5.24 16.02 -4.76
CA PRO A 106 -6.35 16.89 -5.12
C PRO A 106 -7.71 16.44 -4.53
N LEU A 107 -7.78 15.29 -3.88
CA LEU A 107 -9.05 14.73 -3.39
C LEU A 107 -9.44 15.23 -1.99
N PHE A 108 -8.51 15.82 -1.25
CA PHE A 108 -8.76 16.31 0.11
C PHE A 108 -7.76 17.41 0.52
N GLU A 109 -8.18 18.24 1.47
CA GLU A 109 -7.32 19.24 2.08
C GLU A 109 -6.19 18.57 2.85
N GLN A 110 -4.94 18.93 2.52
CA GLN A 110 -3.78 18.24 3.06
C GLN A 110 -3.58 18.61 4.54
N PRO A 111 -3.52 17.62 5.46
CA PRO A 111 -3.20 17.90 6.85
C PRO A 111 -1.76 18.41 6.95
N ALA A 112 -1.48 19.14 8.03
CA ALA A 112 -0.13 19.64 8.31
C ALA A 112 0.92 18.53 8.20
N THR A 113 2.05 18.86 7.55
CA THR A 113 3.16 17.93 7.38
C THR A 113 3.74 17.57 8.75
N ARG A 114 3.86 16.27 9.03
CA ARG A 114 4.51 15.78 10.25
C ARG A 114 5.97 15.44 9.97
N PRO A 115 6.88 15.69 10.93
CA PRO A 115 8.24 15.17 10.88
C PRO A 115 8.22 13.65 10.66
N GLY A 116 9.26 13.14 10.00
CA GLY A 116 9.46 11.70 9.85
C GLY A 116 9.44 11.02 11.22
N ALA A 117 8.92 9.80 11.28
CA ALA A 117 9.01 8.96 12.46
C ALA A 117 10.49 8.76 12.84
N GLY A 118 10.81 8.86 14.14
CA GLY A 118 12.16 8.64 14.66
C GLY A 118 12.52 7.16 14.79
N SER A 119 11.53 6.27 14.67
CA SER A 119 11.74 4.83 14.68
C SER A 119 10.70 4.08 13.83
N ARG A 120 11.03 2.83 13.48
CA ARG A 120 10.10 1.91 12.83
C ARG A 120 8.85 1.63 13.66
N ALA A 121 9.01 1.45 14.97
CA ALA A 121 7.89 1.23 15.89
C ALA A 121 6.94 2.44 15.90
N GLU A 122 7.49 3.64 15.92
CA GLU A 122 6.68 4.86 15.85
C GLU A 122 5.94 4.99 14.51
N ALA A 123 6.58 4.63 13.38
CA ALA A 123 5.92 4.61 12.08
C ALA A 123 4.72 3.64 12.06
N PHE A 124 4.90 2.46 12.67
CA PHE A 124 3.84 1.45 12.78
C PHE A 124 2.68 1.94 13.64
N GLU A 125 2.94 2.49 14.82
CA GLU A 125 1.89 3.00 15.70
C GLU A 125 1.12 4.16 15.07
N ARG A 126 1.82 5.09 14.42
CA ARG A 126 1.19 6.20 13.66
C ARG A 126 0.26 5.65 12.56
N ALA A 127 0.71 4.68 11.78
CA ALA A 127 -0.10 4.09 10.71
C ALA A 127 -1.28 3.28 11.26
N LYS A 128 -1.07 2.48 12.31
CA LYS A 128 -2.10 1.66 12.97
C LYS A 128 -3.21 2.55 13.54
N SER A 129 -2.85 3.63 14.24
CA SER A 129 -3.81 4.59 14.79
C SER A 129 -4.64 5.33 13.73
N ALA A 130 -4.13 5.40 12.49
CA ALA A 130 -4.79 6.06 11.37
C ALA A 130 -5.49 5.08 10.40
N THR A 131 -5.52 3.78 10.71
CA THR A 131 -6.15 2.76 9.87
C THR A 131 -7.46 2.33 10.50
N CYS A 132 -8.56 2.46 9.77
CA CYS A 132 -9.88 1.99 10.19
C CYS A 132 -10.46 1.00 9.19
N ARG A 133 -11.33 0.12 9.68
CA ARG A 133 -12.13 -0.78 8.86
C ARG A 133 -13.47 -0.10 8.57
N ILE A 134 -13.86 -0.05 7.31
CA ILE A 134 -15.17 0.45 6.90
C ILE A 134 -16.03 -0.78 6.60
N GLU A 135 -17.18 -0.87 7.27
CA GLU A 135 -18.23 -1.84 6.97
C GLU A 135 -19.37 -1.12 6.28
N VAL A 136 -19.88 -1.71 5.21
CA VAL A 136 -21.07 -1.23 4.52
C VAL A 136 -22.08 -2.36 4.64
N ASP A 137 -23.16 -2.12 5.38
CA ASP A 137 -24.32 -3.00 5.37
C ASP A 137 -25.02 -2.81 4.02
N ILE A 138 -25.19 -3.90 3.27
CA ILE A 138 -25.82 -3.93 1.95
C ILE A 138 -27.21 -4.56 2.07
#